data_AF-A0A4P6L7B1-F1
#
_entry.id   AF-A0A4P6L7B1-F1
#
_cell.length_a   1.000
_cell.length_b   1.000
_cell.length_c   1.000
_cell.angle_alpha   90.00
_cell.angle_beta   90.00
_cell.angle_gamma   90.00
#
_symmetry.space_group_name_H-M   'P 1'
#
loop_
_entity.id
_entity.type
_entity.pdbx_description
1 polymer ?
#
loop_
_entity_poly.entity_id
_entity_poly.type
_entity_poly.pdbx_seq_one_letter_code
_entity_poly.pdbx_strand_id
1 'polypeptide(L)'
;MTSEAFNIALKPSTYIDLLMQLRKVGDDRNPEDIVPVAVRYWLAANGAGAVRGYQWKELFLPHGTELRVRFRYTYHYAIVEGDRIMADGESVTPRSWLLGLTGTVRNPWRDIWVRRTVNGCWTHASMWRSSHQLKSVQPYADRRRQVRRSSDL
;
A
#
# COMPACT_ATOMS: atom_id res chain seq x y z
N MET A 1 -32.46 -10.44 8.45
CA MET A 1 -31.03 -10.65 8.12
C MET A 1 -30.61 -11.93 8.79
N THR A 2 -30.29 -12.96 8.03
CA THR A 2 -29.86 -14.27 8.54
C THR A 2 -28.44 -14.16 9.09
N SER A 3 -28.26 -14.42 10.39
CA SER A 3 -26.93 -14.59 10.97
C SER A 3 -26.40 -15.94 10.51
N GLU A 4 -25.42 -15.92 9.60
CA GLU A 4 -24.71 -17.12 9.20
C GLU A 4 -23.50 -17.29 10.11
N ALA A 5 -23.57 -18.26 11.02
CA ALA A 5 -22.46 -18.59 11.92
C ALA A 5 -21.44 -19.42 11.15
N PHE A 6 -20.32 -18.81 10.76
CA PHE A 6 -19.17 -19.55 10.22
C PHE A 6 -18.11 -19.74 11.31
N ASN A 7 -17.65 -20.97 11.48
CA ASN A 7 -16.71 -21.34 12.54
C ASN A 7 -15.28 -21.28 11.98
N ILE A 8 -14.45 -20.36 12.47
CA ILE A 8 -13.04 -20.26 12.08
C ILE A 8 -12.18 -20.76 13.21
N ALA A 9 -11.41 -21.82 12.95
CA ALA A 9 -10.36 -22.25 13.85
C ALA A 9 -9.20 -21.24 13.83
N LEU A 10 -8.96 -20.57 14.96
CA LEU A 10 -7.77 -19.75 15.18
C LEU A 10 -6.56 -20.65 15.44
N LYS A 11 -5.38 -20.22 14.98
CA LYS A 11 -4.14 -20.87 15.38
C LYS A 11 -3.95 -20.72 16.90
N PRO A 12 -3.46 -21.75 17.61
CA PRO A 12 -3.26 -21.69 19.06
C PRO A 12 -2.41 -20.50 19.52
N SER A 13 -1.38 -20.13 18.74
CA SER A 13 -0.52 -18.98 19.03
C SER A 13 -1.30 -17.66 19.01
N THR A 14 -2.14 -17.44 18.00
CA THR A 14 -2.97 -16.23 17.88
C THR A 14 -3.98 -16.12 19.00
N TYR A 15 -4.53 -17.24 19.46
CA TYR A 15 -5.45 -17.27 20.59
C TYR A 15 -4.74 -16.92 21.91
N ILE A 16 -3.53 -17.46 22.13
CA ILE A 16 -2.71 -17.12 23.30
C ILE A 16 -2.33 -15.64 23.29
N ASP A 17 -1.91 -15.10 22.14
CA ASP A 17 -1.57 -13.68 22.00
C ASP A 17 -2.75 -12.77 22.34
N LEU A 18 -3.96 -13.14 21.90
CA LEU A 18 -5.19 -12.41 22.23
C LEU A 18 -5.46 -12.40 23.73
N LEU A 19 -5.40 -13.56 24.38
CA LEU A 19 -5.61 -13.68 25.83
C LEU A 19 -4.56 -12.89 26.64
N MET A 20 -3.30 -12.92 26.20
CA MET A 20 -2.24 -12.15 26.82
C MET A 20 -2.49 -10.64 26.71
N GLN A 21 -2.98 -10.17 25.56
CA GLN A 21 -3.34 -8.76 25.38
C GLN A 21 -4.54 -8.35 26.22
N LEU A 22 -5.61 -9.15 26.27
CA LEU A 22 -6.77 -8.86 27.10
C LEU A 22 -6.37 -8.71 28.57
N ARG A 23 -5.59 -9.67 29.08
CA ARG A 23 -5.06 -9.61 30.45
C ARG A 23 -4.19 -8.36 30.68
N LYS A 24 -3.34 -8.00 29.72
CA LYS A 24 -2.47 -6.82 29.83
C LYS A 24 -3.26 -5.51 29.89
N VAL A 25 -4.36 -5.43 29.15
CA VAL A 25 -5.23 -4.25 29.08
C VAL A 25 -6.23 -4.21 30.25
N GLY A 26 -6.39 -5.32 30.98
CA GLY A 26 -7.38 -5.45 32.06
C GLY A 26 -8.80 -5.63 31.51
N ASP A 27 -8.93 -6.12 30.29
CA ASP A 27 -10.21 -6.39 29.62
C ASP A 27 -10.65 -7.81 29.96
N ASP A 28 -11.81 -7.94 30.62
CA ASP A 28 -12.36 -9.19 31.13
C ASP A 28 -13.37 -9.86 30.18
N ARG A 29 -13.61 -9.25 29.00
CA ARG A 29 -14.51 -9.80 27.98
C ARG A 29 -14.01 -11.13 27.42
N ASN A 30 -14.94 -12.02 27.09
CA ASN A 30 -14.63 -13.30 26.47
C ASN A 30 -14.02 -13.06 25.06
N PRO A 31 -12.99 -13.83 24.64
CA PRO A 31 -12.51 -13.89 23.26
C PRO A 31 -13.60 -13.88 22.17
N GLU A 32 -14.73 -14.55 22.40
CA GLU A 32 -15.85 -14.59 21.45
C GLU A 32 -16.53 -13.23 21.27
N ASP A 33 -16.56 -12.39 22.29
CA ASP A 33 -17.15 -11.05 22.25
C ASP A 33 -16.17 -10.02 21.68
N ILE A 34 -14.87 -10.19 21.96
CA ILE A 34 -13.85 -9.26 21.47
C ILE A 34 -13.53 -9.48 19.99
N VAL A 35 -13.59 -10.71 19.47
CA VAL A 35 -13.25 -11.00 18.07
C VAL A 35 -14.15 -10.21 17.10
N PRO A 36 -15.49 -10.20 17.23
CA PRO A 36 -16.36 -9.34 16.41
C PRO A 36 -16.04 -7.86 16.54
N VAL A 37 -15.66 -7.40 17.73
CA VAL A 37 -15.25 -6.00 17.96
C VAL A 37 -13.93 -5.72 17.24
N ALA A 38 -12.92 -6.56 17.37
CA ALA A 38 -11.64 -6.45 16.68
C ALA A 38 -11.80 -6.50 15.15
N VAL A 39 -12.68 -7.37 14.65
CA VAL A 39 -13.04 -7.45 13.23
C VAL A 39 -13.76 -6.18 12.79
N ARG A 40 -14.71 -5.65 13.58
CA ARG A 40 -15.37 -4.36 13.28
C ARG A 40 -14.39 -3.20 13.31
N TYR A 41 -13.45 -3.17 14.25
CA TYR A 41 -12.38 -2.17 14.30
C TYR A 41 -11.45 -2.29 13.11
N TRP A 42 -11.05 -3.51 12.74
CA TRP A 42 -10.25 -3.74 11.55
C TRP A 42 -11.02 -3.35 10.30
N LEU A 43 -12.29 -3.71 10.18
CA LEU A 43 -13.16 -3.31 9.06
C LEU A 43 -13.34 -1.81 9.04
N ALA A 44 -13.56 -1.12 10.16
CA ALA A 44 -13.70 0.34 10.18
C ALA A 44 -12.36 1.05 9.85
N ALA A 45 -11.25 0.53 10.37
CA ALA A 45 -9.91 1.03 10.07
C ALA A 45 -9.50 0.77 8.61
N ASN A 46 -10.06 -0.26 7.98
CA ASN A 46 -9.75 -0.66 6.61
C ASN A 46 -10.94 -0.50 5.63
N GLY A 47 -12.02 0.12 6.07
CA GLY A 47 -13.31 0.03 5.39
C GLY A 47 -14.37 0.97 5.96
N ALA A 48 -14.46 2.14 5.34
CA ALA A 48 -15.71 2.89 5.27
C ALA A 48 -15.73 3.71 3.98
N GLY A 49 -16.59 3.28 3.05
CA GLY A 49 -16.72 3.81 1.69
C GLY A 49 -15.86 3.00 0.70
N ALA A 50 -16.40 2.71 -0.49
CA ALA A 50 -15.57 2.25 -1.61
C ALA A 50 -14.28 3.07 -1.60
N VAL A 51 -13.14 2.43 -1.30
CA VAL A 51 -11.90 3.17 -1.01
C VAL A 51 -11.65 4.03 -2.23
N ARG A 52 -11.96 5.33 -2.11
CA ARG A 52 -11.71 6.27 -3.19
C ARG A 52 -10.21 6.37 -3.27
N GLY A 53 -9.68 6.34 -4.48
CA GLY A 53 -8.26 6.35 -4.67
C GLY A 53 -7.91 6.43 -6.13
N TYR A 54 -6.64 6.74 -6.37
CA TYR A 54 -6.09 6.83 -7.70
C TYR A 54 -5.54 5.46 -8.13
N GLN A 55 -6.08 4.90 -9.22
CA GLN A 55 -5.54 3.68 -9.82
C GLN A 55 -4.36 4.02 -10.75
N TRP A 56 -3.14 3.77 -10.26
CA TRP A 56 -1.94 3.91 -11.07
C TRP A 56 -1.52 2.57 -11.68
N LYS A 57 -2.10 2.23 -12.83
CA LYS A 57 -1.86 0.93 -13.51
C LYS A 57 -2.16 -0.24 -12.59
N GLU A 58 -1.15 -0.94 -12.07
CA GLU A 58 -1.29 -2.07 -11.14
C GLU A 58 -1.19 -1.65 -9.66
N LEU A 59 -0.90 -0.39 -9.37
CA LEU A 59 -0.79 0.14 -8.01
C LEU A 59 -2.01 1.03 -7.69
N PHE A 60 -2.83 0.58 -6.75
CA PHE A 60 -3.89 1.42 -6.20
C PHE A 60 -3.34 2.34 -5.09
N LEU A 61 -3.72 3.61 -5.11
CA LEU A 61 -3.34 4.60 -4.09
C LEU A 61 -4.61 5.08 -3.38
N PRO A 62 -4.83 4.72 -2.10
CA PRO A 62 -5.97 5.21 -1.34
C PRO A 62 -6.00 6.74 -1.24
N HIS A 63 -7.20 7.32 -1.11
CA HIS A 63 -7.39 8.72 -0.75
C HIS A 63 -6.58 9.08 0.51
N GLY A 64 -5.99 10.27 0.52
CA GLY A 64 -5.08 10.72 1.56
C GLY A 64 -3.66 10.19 1.41
N THR A 65 -3.38 9.33 0.42
CA THR A 65 -2.00 8.94 0.11
C THR A 65 -1.22 10.17 -0.33
N GLU A 66 -0.08 10.41 0.30
CA GLU A 66 0.82 11.48 -0.06
C GLU A 66 1.90 10.97 -1.02
N LEU A 67 2.26 11.82 -1.96
CA LEU A 67 3.32 11.63 -2.93
C LEU A 67 4.39 12.70 -2.74
N ARG A 68 5.64 12.32 -2.97
CA ARG A 68 6.78 13.23 -2.89
C ARG A 68 7.78 12.98 -3.99
N VAL A 69 8.32 14.05 -4.55
CA VAL A 69 9.43 14.03 -5.49
C VAL A 69 10.54 14.92 -4.96
N ARG A 70 11.81 14.51 -5.12
CA ARG A 70 12.96 15.36 -4.87
C ARG A 70 13.54 15.84 -6.20
N PHE A 71 13.58 17.14 -6.42
CA PHE A 71 14.17 17.72 -7.62
C PHE A 71 14.92 19.01 -7.27
N ARG A 72 16.13 19.19 -7.83
CA ARG A 72 17.01 20.35 -7.56
C ARG A 72 17.04 20.74 -6.08
N TYR A 73 17.32 19.74 -5.23
CA TYR A 73 17.41 19.88 -3.77
C TYR A 73 16.11 20.25 -3.03
N THR A 74 15.00 20.43 -3.73
CA THR A 74 13.70 20.77 -3.16
C THR A 74 12.78 19.54 -3.18
N TYR A 75 11.90 19.44 -2.18
CA TYR A 75 10.84 18.44 -2.14
C TYR A 75 9.52 19.05 -2.63
N HIS A 76 8.89 18.36 -3.55
CA HIS A 76 7.56 18.69 -4.07
C HIS A 76 6.58 17.62 -3.64
N TYR A 77 5.36 18.03 -3.32
CA TYR A 77 4.34 17.18 -2.73
C TYR A 77 3.07 17.17 -3.57
N ALA A 78 2.38 16.04 -3.52
CA ALA A 78 1.05 15.88 -4.07
C ALA A 78 0.26 14.95 -3.16
N ILE A 79 -1.06 14.98 -3.23
CA ILE A 79 -1.95 14.15 -2.41
C ILE A 79 -3.03 13.53 -3.27
N VAL A 80 -3.43 12.31 -2.93
CA VAL A 80 -4.56 11.65 -3.60
C VAL A 80 -5.87 12.14 -2.99
N GLU A 81 -6.65 12.91 -3.77
CA GLU A 81 -7.99 13.38 -3.40
C GLU A 81 -9.04 12.65 -4.22
N GLY A 82 -9.87 11.83 -3.56
CA GLY A 82 -10.80 10.96 -4.26
C GLY A 82 -10.07 10.05 -5.25
N ASP A 83 -10.35 10.21 -6.53
CA ASP A 83 -9.81 9.45 -7.67
C ASP A 83 -8.68 10.18 -8.42
N ARG A 84 -8.18 11.31 -7.91
CA ARG A 84 -7.20 12.18 -8.57
C ARG A 84 -5.96 12.40 -7.72
N ILE A 85 -4.84 12.68 -8.37
CA ILE A 85 -3.66 13.21 -7.70
C ILE A 85 -3.71 14.72 -7.84
N MET A 86 -3.63 15.43 -6.72
CA MET A 86 -3.64 16.88 -6.64
C MET A 86 -2.24 17.38 -6.31
N ALA A 87 -1.70 18.26 -7.16
CA ALA A 87 -0.42 18.94 -6.97
C ALA A 87 -0.62 20.43 -7.25
N ASP A 88 -0.22 21.29 -6.32
CA ASP A 88 -0.35 22.76 -6.46
C ASP A 88 -1.77 23.22 -6.86
N GLY A 89 -2.81 22.52 -6.39
CA GLY A 89 -4.21 22.81 -6.69
C GLY A 89 -4.72 22.23 -8.01
N GLU A 90 -3.87 21.60 -8.82
CA GLU A 90 -4.23 21.01 -10.11
C GLU A 90 -4.28 19.47 -10.05
N SER A 91 -5.24 18.90 -10.79
CA SER A 91 -5.32 17.45 -10.99
C SER A 91 -4.28 17.01 -12.01
N VAL A 92 -3.36 16.15 -11.60
CA VAL A 92 -2.24 15.68 -12.40
C VAL A 92 -2.19 14.16 -12.51
N THR A 93 -1.46 13.67 -13.51
CA THR A 93 -1.03 12.27 -13.59
C THR A 93 0.42 12.16 -13.08
N PRO A 94 0.89 10.96 -12.64
CA PRO A 94 2.28 10.79 -12.18
C PRO A 94 3.31 11.26 -13.21
N ARG A 95 3.02 11.07 -14.50
CA ARG A 95 3.91 11.48 -15.60
C ARG A 95 3.84 12.98 -15.85
N SER A 96 2.64 13.57 -15.94
CA SER A 96 2.49 15.00 -16.19
C SER A 96 3.02 15.83 -15.02
N TRP A 97 2.85 15.36 -13.79
CA TRP A 97 3.41 16.00 -12.59
C TRP A 97 4.94 16.08 -12.66
N LEU A 98 5.60 14.96 -12.96
CA LEU A 98 7.06 14.97 -13.13
C LEU A 98 7.51 15.83 -14.30
N LEU A 99 6.81 15.79 -15.44
CA LEU A 99 7.15 16.61 -16.58
C LEU A 99 7.04 18.10 -16.25
N GLY A 100 5.99 18.52 -15.53
CA GLY A 100 5.82 19.89 -15.06
C GLY A 100 6.91 20.32 -14.08
N LEU A 101 7.30 19.43 -13.16
CA LEU A 101 8.36 19.72 -12.19
C LEU A 101 9.77 19.75 -12.80
N THR A 102 10.10 18.80 -13.69
CA THR A 102 11.49 18.59 -14.14
C THR A 102 11.77 19.06 -15.56
N GLY A 103 10.75 19.48 -16.31
CA GLY A 103 10.85 19.89 -17.72
C GLY A 103 11.28 18.78 -18.68
N THR A 104 11.35 17.53 -18.20
CA THR A 104 11.88 16.38 -18.95
C THR A 104 11.07 15.12 -18.65
N VAL A 105 11.05 14.19 -19.60
CA VAL A 105 10.38 12.90 -19.41
C VAL A 105 11.21 12.03 -18.48
N ARG A 106 10.65 11.73 -17.31
CA ARG A 106 11.25 10.86 -16.29
C ARG A 106 10.40 9.64 -15.98
N ASN A 107 10.96 8.69 -15.23
CA ASN A 107 10.26 7.47 -14.84
C ASN A 107 9.56 7.67 -13.48
N PRO A 108 8.22 7.78 -13.44
CA PRO A 108 7.54 8.12 -12.20
C PRO A 108 7.63 7.02 -11.14
N TRP A 109 7.76 5.75 -11.55
CA TRP A 109 7.97 4.66 -10.60
C TRP A 109 9.26 4.79 -9.79
N ARG A 110 10.30 5.39 -10.38
CA ARG A 110 11.61 5.57 -9.73
C ARG A 110 11.72 6.89 -8.98
N ASP A 111 11.04 7.93 -9.46
CA ASP A 111 11.23 9.28 -8.93
C ASP A 111 10.19 9.67 -7.86
N ILE A 112 9.02 9.02 -7.87
CA ILE A 112 7.96 9.29 -6.89
C ILE A 112 8.12 8.38 -5.67
N TRP A 113 8.04 9.00 -4.50
CA TRP A 113 7.90 8.36 -3.20
C TRP A 113 6.45 8.45 -2.75
N VAL A 114 5.98 7.43 -2.04
CA VAL A 114 4.60 7.27 -1.61
C VAL A 114 4.58 7.04 -0.10
N ARG A 115 3.68 7.73 0.61
CA ARG A 115 3.37 7.55 2.02
C ARG A 115 1.86 7.37 2.18
N ARG A 116 1.42 6.18 2.60
CA ARG A 116 -0.01 5.83 2.70
C ARG A 116 -0.67 6.21 4.03
N THR A 117 0.10 6.40 5.08
CA THR A 117 -0.39 6.76 6.41
C THR A 117 0.44 7.91 6.97
N VAL A 118 -0.16 8.76 7.81
CA VAL A 118 0.50 9.93 8.40
C VAL A 118 1.81 9.55 9.12
N ASN A 119 1.81 8.41 9.83
CA ASN A 119 2.97 7.89 10.56
C ASN A 119 3.81 6.88 9.77
N GLY A 120 3.51 6.69 8.48
CA GLY A 120 4.21 5.75 7.61
C GLY A 120 5.55 6.28 7.11
N CYS A 121 6.44 5.38 6.72
CA CYS A 121 7.67 5.74 6.02
C CYS A 121 7.40 6.08 4.55
N TRP A 122 8.29 6.90 3.98
CA TRP A 122 8.30 7.16 2.54
C TRP A 122 8.93 5.97 1.82
N THR A 123 8.23 5.41 0.83
CA THR A 123 8.71 4.28 0.04
C THR A 123 8.55 4.57 -1.44
N HIS A 124 9.54 4.20 -2.26
CA HIS A 124 9.46 4.38 -3.72
C HIS A 124 8.24 3.68 -4.34
N ALA A 125 7.61 4.33 -5.32
CA ALA A 125 6.47 3.78 -6.04
C ALA A 125 6.80 2.43 -6.73
N SER A 126 8.04 2.26 -7.21
CA SER A 126 8.51 0.99 -7.78
C SER A 126 8.47 -0.16 -6.78
N MET A 127 8.81 0.09 -5.51
CA MET A 127 8.77 -0.92 -4.46
C MET A 127 7.32 -1.31 -4.15
N TRP A 128 6.42 -0.33 -4.06
CA TRP A 128 4.98 -0.58 -3.91
C TRP A 128 4.41 -1.42 -5.05
N ARG A 129 4.81 -1.13 -6.30
CA ARG A 129 4.41 -1.89 -7.49
C ARG A 129 4.88 -3.35 -7.41
N SER A 130 6.13 -3.58 -7.03
CA SER A 130 6.68 -4.94 -6.87
C SER A 130 6.00 -5.71 -5.74
N SER A 131 5.68 -5.06 -4.62
CA SER A 131 4.96 -5.70 -3.51
C SER A 131 3.52 -6.06 -3.86
N HIS A 132 2.83 -5.31 -4.72
CA HIS A 132 1.50 -5.67 -5.22
C HIS A 132 1.52 -6.82 -6.25
N GLN A 133 2.71 -7.20 -6.76
CA GLN A 133 2.88 -8.38 -7.63
C GLN A 133 3.03 -9.70 -6.87
N LEU A 134 2.94 -9.70 -5.53
CA LEU A 134 2.92 -10.93 -4.74
C LEU A 134 1.56 -11.65 -4.84
N LYS A 135 1.31 -12.22 -6.02
CA LYS A 135 0.87 -13.60 -6.29
C LYS A 135 0.96 -13.90 -7.80
N SER A 136 2.18 -13.95 -8.31
CA SER A 136 2.60 -15.11 -9.10
C SER A 136 4.04 -15.44 -8.71
N VAL A 137 4.23 -16.61 -8.11
CA VAL A 137 5.57 -17.16 -7.91
C VAL A 137 6.12 -17.43 -9.31
N GLN A 138 7.07 -16.61 -9.75
CA GLN A 138 8.08 -17.04 -10.70
C GLN A 138 9.44 -16.87 -10.01
N PRO A 139 10.24 -17.95 -9.88
CA PRO A 139 11.59 -17.84 -9.36
C PRO A 139 12.37 -16.81 -10.20
N TYR A 140 13.15 -16.00 -9.51
CA TYR A 140 14.11 -15.08 -10.11
C TYR A 140 15.10 -15.87 -11.00
N ALA A 141 14.78 -16.00 -12.28
CA ALA A 141 15.72 -16.45 -13.31
C ALA A 141 16.44 -15.22 -13.85
N ASP A 142 17.72 -15.11 -13.47
CA ASP A 142 18.66 -14.06 -13.85
C ASP A 142 18.87 -14.01 -15.38
N ARG A 143 18.03 -13.24 -16.08
CA ARG A 143 18.14 -13.01 -17.54
C ARG A 143 19.38 -12.21 -17.95
N ARG A 144 20.16 -11.65 -17.03
CA ARG A 144 21.41 -10.93 -17.37
C ARG A 144 22.60 -11.86 -17.63
N ARG A 145 22.48 -13.16 -17.35
CA ARG A 145 23.54 -14.14 -17.65
C ARG A 145 23.41 -14.84 -19.00
N GLN A 146 22.26 -14.83 -19.67
CA GLN A 146 22.09 -15.57 -20.93
C GLN A 146 22.55 -14.82 -22.20
N VAL A 147 22.75 -13.51 -22.14
CA VAL A 147 23.12 -12.72 -23.35
C VAL A 147 24.64 -12.76 -23.63
N ARG A 148 25.47 -13.33 -22.74
CA ARG A 148 26.93 -13.41 -22.94
C ARG A 148 27.45 -14.76 -23.45
N ARG A 149 26.57 -15.71 -23.81
CA ARG A 149 26.98 -17.05 -24.29
C ARG A 149 26.51 -17.40 -25.70
N SER A 150 25.99 -16.43 -26.47
CA SER A 150 25.50 -16.68 -27.84
C SER A 150 26.23 -15.88 -28.92
N SER A 151 27.42 -15.38 -28.60
CA SER A 151 28.34 -14.77 -29.56
C SER A 151 29.71 -15.34 -29.26
N ASP A 152 29.93 -16.56 -29.76
CA ASP A 152 31.20 -17.25 -30.00
C ASP A 152 30.92 -18.76 -29.90
N LEU A 153 30.60 -19.35 -31.07
CA LEU A 153 30.80 -20.73 -31.55
C LEU A 153 29.79 -21.04 -32.66
#